data_AF-A0A7C4A1Q9-F1
#
_entry.id   AF-A0A7C4A1Q9-F1
#
_cell.length_a   1.000
_cell.length_b   1.000
_cell.length_c   1.000
_cell.angle_alpha   90.00
_cell.angle_beta   90.00
_cell.angle_gamma   90.00
#
_symmetry.space_group_name_H-M   'P 1'
#
loop_
_entity.id
_entity.type
_entity.pdbx_description
1 polymer ?
#
loop_
_entity_poly.entity_id
_entity_poly.type
_entity_poly.pdbx_seq_one_letter_code
_entity_poly.pdbx_strand_id
1 'polypeptide(L)'
;MWQLCCRASGSWCSHGITTGHPETNQLGNAMLTLRIVLAQINATVGDLEGNRDKIAARIEEARRIGADIVVFPEMCLTGYPPEDLLLKPDFIEAARGILLGLAPASYGLTAIVGTVYADGDLHNAAAVLHDGRLAGVY
;
A
#
# COMPACT_ATOMS: atom_id res chain seq x y z
N MET A 1 -25.37 12.08 -6.90
CA MET A 1 -24.73 12.72 -8.07
C MET A 1 -23.25 12.84 -7.75
N TRP A 2 -22.46 11.86 -8.19
CA TRP A 2 -21.05 11.75 -7.88
C TRP A 2 -20.25 12.77 -8.68
N GLN A 3 -19.58 13.71 -8.02
CA GLN A 3 -18.58 14.56 -8.65
C GLN A 3 -17.20 13.92 -8.51
N LEU A 4 -16.66 13.47 -9.64
CA LEU A 4 -15.22 13.37 -9.83
C LEU A 4 -14.56 14.70 -9.48
N CYS A 5 -13.52 14.67 -8.65
CA CYS A 5 -12.57 15.78 -8.56
C CYS A 5 -11.16 15.26 -8.88
N CYS A 6 -10.86 15.19 -10.17
CA CYS A 6 -9.50 15.30 -10.68
C CYS A 6 -9.22 16.79 -10.96
N ARG A 7 -8.23 17.40 -10.28
CA ARG A 7 -7.42 18.55 -10.73
C ARG A 7 -6.05 18.41 -10.04
N ALA A 8 -4.91 18.29 -10.72
CA ALA A 8 -4.28 19.26 -11.64
C ALA A 8 -3.86 20.58 -10.98
N SER A 9 -3.27 20.54 -9.80
CA SER A 9 -2.35 21.56 -9.25
C SER A 9 -1.84 21.04 -7.90
N GLY A 10 -0.54 20.77 -7.77
CA GLY A 10 0.07 20.07 -6.64
C GLY A 10 0.04 20.79 -5.28
N SER A 11 -1.13 21.06 -4.73
CA SER A 11 -1.30 21.34 -3.30
C SER A 11 -2.55 20.63 -2.77
N TRP A 12 -2.36 19.77 -1.77
CA TRP A 12 -3.47 19.16 -1.05
C TRP A 12 -3.95 20.12 0.05
N CYS A 13 -5.25 20.43 0.06
CA CYS A 13 -5.88 21.15 1.15
C CYS A 13 -6.07 20.23 2.36
N SER A 14 -5.30 20.44 3.42
CA SER A 14 -5.55 19.86 4.75
C SER A 14 -6.63 20.69 5.47
N HIS A 15 -7.91 20.32 5.34
CA HIS A 15 -8.95 20.86 6.21
C HIS A 15 -9.11 19.92 7.41
N GLY A 16 -8.41 20.25 8.50
CA GLY A 16 -8.70 19.69 9.82
C GLY A 16 -9.97 20.33 10.37
N ILE A 17 -10.94 19.51 10.80
CA ILE A 17 -12.09 19.98 11.56
C ILE A 17 -11.67 20.01 13.03
N THR A 18 -11.41 21.18 13.59
CA THR A 18 -11.24 21.37 15.03
C THR A 18 -12.56 21.81 15.64
N THR A 19 -13.34 20.87 16.17
CA THR A 19 -14.40 21.19 17.13
C THR A 19 -13.77 21.33 18.51
N GLY A 20 -13.77 22.56 19.04
CA GLY A 20 -13.20 22.88 20.35
C GLY A 20 -13.98 22.28 21.52
N HIS A 21 -13.26 21.70 22.47
CA HIS A 21 -13.72 21.45 23.84
C HIS A 21 -12.67 21.94 24.84
N PRO A 22 -13.10 22.50 25.99
CA PRO A 22 -12.22 23.21 26.91
C PRO A 22 -11.33 22.25 27.72
N GLU A 23 -10.21 22.82 28.15
CA GLU A 23 -9.02 22.22 28.74
C GLU A 23 -9.26 21.14 29.82
N THR A 24 -8.68 19.96 29.60
CA THR A 24 -8.37 19.01 30.68
C THR A 24 -6.92 18.53 30.56
N ASN A 25 -6.12 19.04 31.50
CA ASN A 25 -4.95 18.43 32.14
C ASN A 25 -3.72 18.06 31.28
N GLN A 26 -2.64 18.83 31.49
CA GLN A 26 -1.26 18.49 31.12
C GLN A 26 -0.81 17.23 31.88
N LEU A 27 -0.94 16.07 31.24
CA LEU A 27 -0.13 14.88 31.52
C LEU A 27 0.48 14.46 30.19
N GLY A 28 1.82 14.33 30.16
CA GLY A 28 2.62 14.04 28.98
C GLY A 28 2.34 12.66 28.39
N ASN A 29 1.21 12.53 27.71
CA ASN A 29 0.95 11.46 26.76
C ASN A 29 1.01 12.13 25.38
N ALA A 30 2.17 12.08 24.74
CA ALA A 30 2.24 12.38 23.32
C ALA A 30 1.28 11.40 22.64
N MET A 31 0.09 11.87 22.25
CA MET A 31 -0.87 11.04 21.55
C MET A 31 -0.20 10.54 20.28
N LEU A 32 0.08 9.24 20.23
CA LEU A 32 0.66 8.59 19.07
C LEU A 32 -0.31 8.80 17.90
N THR A 33 0.07 9.69 17.00
CA THR A 33 -0.72 9.97 15.80
C THR A 33 -0.28 8.98 14.74
N LEU A 34 -1.15 8.01 14.44
CA LEU A 34 -0.93 7.06 13.36
C LEU A 34 -1.38 7.67 12.04
N ARG A 35 -0.48 7.73 11.05
CA ARG A 35 -0.78 8.22 9.72
C ARG A 35 -0.76 7.12 8.68
N ILE A 36 -1.89 6.99 8.01
CA ILE A 36 -2.16 5.98 7.00
C ILE A 36 -2.35 6.65 5.64
N VAL A 37 -1.69 6.14 4.62
CA VAL A 37 -1.82 6.55 3.23
C VAL A 37 -2.58 5.47 2.45
N LEU A 38 -3.59 5.88 1.70
CA LEU A 38 -4.28 5.01 0.74
C LEU A 38 -3.73 5.28 -0.65
N ALA A 39 -2.86 4.38 -1.14
CA ALA A 39 -2.11 4.56 -2.37
C ALA A 39 -2.83 3.92 -3.56
N GLN A 40 -3.74 4.68 -4.18
CA GLN A 40 -4.34 4.25 -5.44
C GLN A 40 -3.29 4.25 -6.56
N ILE A 41 -3.22 3.13 -7.30
CA ILE A 41 -2.35 2.99 -8.47
C ILE A 41 -3.14 2.45 -9.65
N ASN A 42 -2.75 2.85 -10.86
CA ASN A 42 -3.26 2.26 -12.10
C ASN A 42 -2.42 1.03 -12.45
N ALA A 43 -2.68 -0.10 -11.78
CA ALA A 43 -1.99 -1.35 -12.04
C ALA A 43 -2.33 -1.89 -13.44
N THR A 44 -1.35 -2.48 -14.11
CA THR A 44 -1.51 -3.09 -15.43
C THR A 44 -1.53 -4.61 -15.24
N VAL A 45 -2.57 -5.28 -15.71
CA VAL A 45 -2.69 -6.75 -15.59
C VAL A 45 -1.50 -7.44 -16.24
N GLY A 46 -0.82 -8.29 -15.48
CA GLY A 46 0.32 -9.10 -15.91
C GLY A 46 1.68 -8.40 -15.92
N ASP A 47 1.73 -7.07 -15.77
CA ASP A 47 2.98 -6.30 -15.74
C ASP A 47 3.53 -6.21 -14.30
N LEU A 48 4.12 -7.30 -13.82
CA LEU A 48 4.60 -7.40 -12.44
C LEU A 48 5.67 -6.35 -12.11
N GLU A 49 6.61 -6.10 -13.02
CA GLU A 49 7.71 -5.15 -12.79
C GLU A 49 7.24 -3.71 -12.85
N GLY A 50 6.38 -3.36 -13.83
CA GLY A 50 5.80 -2.02 -13.89
C GLY A 50 4.88 -1.74 -12.69
N ASN A 51 4.17 -2.75 -12.19
CA ASN A 51 3.36 -2.60 -10.98
C ASN A 51 4.23 -2.49 -9.71
N ARG A 52 5.30 -3.27 -9.60
CA ARG A 52 6.32 -3.11 -8.54
C ARG A 52 6.84 -1.68 -8.50
N ASP A 53 7.20 -1.10 -9.64
CA ASP A 53 7.74 0.25 -9.71
C ASP A 53 6.71 1.31 -9.28
N LYS A 54 5.44 1.15 -9.67
CA LYS A 54 4.35 2.00 -9.19
C LYS A 54 4.19 1.90 -7.68
N ILE A 55 4.25 0.69 -7.11
CA ILE A 55 4.13 0.45 -5.66
C ILE A 55 5.31 1.10 -4.93
N ALA A 56 6.54 0.83 -5.37
CA ALA A 56 7.76 1.41 -4.79
C ALA A 56 7.72 2.95 -4.81
N ALA A 57 7.27 3.55 -5.91
CA ALA A 57 7.13 5.01 -6.01
C ALA A 57 6.11 5.59 -5.01
N ARG A 58 5.01 4.88 -4.73
CA ARG A 58 4.02 5.30 -3.72
C ARG A 58 4.52 5.07 -2.29
N ILE A 59 5.30 4.02 -2.05
CA ILE A 59 5.97 3.80 -0.76
C ILE A 59 6.92 4.98 -0.46
N GLU A 60 7.72 5.40 -1.45
CA GLU A 60 8.60 6.57 -1.32
C GLU A 60 7.81 7.84 -1.02
N GLU A 61 6.71 8.07 -1.73
CA GLU A 61 5.83 9.22 -1.49
C GLU A 61 5.23 9.22 -0.09
N ALA A 62 4.73 8.06 0.37
CA ALA A 62 4.22 7.87 1.72
C ALA A 62 5.30 8.16 2.78
N ARG A 63 6.54 7.71 2.55
CA ARG A 63 7.66 8.00 3.45
C ARG A 63 7.98 9.49 3.51
N ARG A 64 7.98 10.20 2.38
CA ARG A 64 8.26 11.65 2.35
C ARG A 64 7.22 12.47 3.10
N ILE A 65 5.95 12.06 3.08
CA ILE A 65 4.96 12.71 3.93
C ILE A 65 5.10 12.28 5.38
N GLY A 66 5.75 11.13 5.67
CA GLY A 66 6.12 10.56 6.99
C GLY A 66 5.18 9.46 7.49
N ALA A 67 4.50 8.77 6.57
CA ALA A 67 3.42 7.85 6.91
C ALA A 67 3.95 6.64 7.67
N ASP A 68 3.18 6.16 8.65
CA ASP A 68 3.49 4.93 9.35
C ASP A 68 3.04 3.71 8.52
N ILE A 69 1.93 3.86 7.79
CA ILE A 69 1.35 2.80 6.95
C ILE A 69 0.99 3.35 5.57
N VAL A 70 1.27 2.57 4.52
CA VAL A 70 0.72 2.75 3.18
C VAL A 70 -0.04 1.49 2.75
N VAL A 71 -1.25 1.67 2.24
CA VAL A 71 -2.15 0.58 1.84
C VAL A 71 -2.44 0.68 0.35
N PHE A 72 -2.31 -0.45 -0.36
CA PHE A 72 -2.55 -0.55 -1.79
C PHE A 72 -3.84 -1.31 -2.11
N PRO A 73 -4.38 -1.16 -3.34
CA PRO A 73 -5.55 -1.91 -3.78
C PRO A 73 -5.33 -3.43 -3.79
N GLU A 74 -6.44 -4.15 -3.83
CA GLU A 74 -6.48 -5.59 -4.07
C GLU A 74 -5.68 -5.98 -5.33
N MET A 75 -4.87 -7.04 -5.20
CA MET A 75 -4.10 -7.63 -6.29
C MET A 75 -3.29 -6.63 -7.13
N CYS A 76 -2.91 -5.50 -6.55
CA CYS A 76 -2.25 -4.42 -7.28
C CYS A 76 -0.90 -4.83 -7.88
N LEU A 77 -0.24 -5.84 -7.32
CA LEU A 77 1.02 -6.37 -7.86
C LEU A 77 0.82 -7.10 -9.19
N THR A 78 -0.19 -7.97 -9.27
CA THR A 78 -0.55 -8.70 -10.50
C THR A 78 -1.40 -7.88 -11.46
N GLY A 79 -2.09 -6.86 -10.94
CA GLY A 79 -3.25 -6.24 -11.58
C GLY A 79 -4.52 -7.07 -11.38
N TYR A 80 -5.67 -6.41 -11.44
CA TYR A 80 -6.98 -7.01 -11.28
C TYR A 80 -7.89 -6.70 -12.48
N PRO A 81 -8.65 -7.68 -13.02
CA PRO A 81 -8.56 -9.11 -12.71
C PRO A 81 -7.38 -9.78 -13.44
N PRO A 82 -6.69 -10.77 -12.84
CA PRO A 82 -5.59 -11.50 -13.48
C PRO A 82 -6.03 -12.66 -14.39
N GLU A 83 -7.27 -13.14 -14.24
CA GLU A 83 -7.86 -14.23 -15.03
C GLU A 83 -6.92 -15.45 -15.19
N ASP A 84 -6.70 -15.93 -16.42
CA ASP A 84 -5.92 -17.13 -16.75
C ASP A 84 -4.44 -17.04 -16.33
N LEU A 85 -3.93 -15.85 -15.99
CA LEU A 85 -2.57 -15.71 -15.45
C LEU A 85 -2.42 -16.49 -14.13
N LEU A 86 -3.49 -16.67 -13.37
CA LEU A 86 -3.51 -17.47 -12.15
C LEU A 86 -3.35 -18.97 -12.38
N LEU A 87 -3.50 -19.43 -13.63
CA LEU A 87 -3.28 -20.84 -14.01
C LEU A 87 -1.81 -21.13 -14.36
N LYS A 88 -0.94 -20.12 -14.33
CA LYS A 88 0.47 -20.22 -14.70
C LYS A 88 1.36 -20.23 -13.43
N PRO A 89 1.93 -21.38 -13.03
CA PRO A 89 2.81 -21.46 -11.85
C PRO A 89 3.98 -20.47 -11.90
N ASP A 90 4.62 -20.32 -13.06
CA ASP A 90 5.74 -19.39 -13.24
C ASP A 90 5.36 -17.93 -12.98
N PHE A 91 4.11 -17.54 -13.26
CA PHE A 91 3.61 -16.20 -12.99
C PHE A 91 3.42 -15.96 -11.48
N ILE A 92 2.91 -16.97 -10.76
CA ILE A 92 2.75 -16.93 -9.30
C ILE A 92 4.11 -16.85 -8.60
N GLU A 93 5.07 -17.66 -9.03
CA GLU A 93 6.43 -17.63 -8.48
C GLU A 93 7.15 -16.31 -8.80
N ALA A 94 6.96 -15.76 -10.00
CA ALA A 94 7.49 -14.45 -10.34
C ALA A 94 6.87 -13.34 -9.46
N ALA A 95 5.56 -13.36 -9.22
CA ALA A 95 4.90 -12.41 -8.33
C ALA A 95 5.43 -12.52 -6.89
N ARG A 96 5.63 -13.73 -6.39
CA ARG A 96 6.24 -13.99 -5.07
C ARG A 96 7.66 -13.43 -5.00
N GLY A 97 8.49 -13.68 -6.01
CA GLY A 97 9.86 -13.16 -6.08
C GLY A 97 9.92 -11.64 -6.08
N ILE A 98 9.07 -10.98 -6.88
CA ILE A 98 8.97 -9.53 -6.95
C ILE A 98 8.49 -8.93 -5.63
N LEU A 99 7.50 -9.55 -4.98
CA LEU A 99 7.02 -9.12 -3.66
C LEU A 99 8.15 -9.15 -2.62
N LEU A 100 8.94 -10.22 -2.58
CA LEU A 100 10.08 -10.33 -1.67
C LEU A 100 11.16 -9.28 -1.99
N GLY A 101 11.43 -9.04 -3.27
CA GLY A 101 12.35 -8.00 -3.73
C GLY A 101 11.88 -6.58 -3.43
N LEU A 102 10.57 -6.38 -3.27
CA LEU A 102 9.97 -5.10 -2.88
C LEU A 102 10.09 -4.82 -1.38
N ALA A 103 10.25 -5.84 -0.54
CA ALA A 103 10.28 -5.70 0.91
C ALA A 103 11.25 -4.62 1.43
N PRO A 104 12.50 -4.49 0.94
CA PRO A 104 13.43 -3.42 1.32
C PRO A 104 12.87 -2.00 1.17
N ALA A 105 11.96 -1.75 0.23
CA ALA A 105 11.35 -0.44 0.05
C ALA A 105 10.51 -0.01 1.26
N SER A 106 10.03 -0.94 2.08
CA SER A 106 9.25 -0.65 3.29
C SER A 106 10.07 -0.15 4.49
N TYR A 107 11.39 0.04 4.37
CA TYR A 107 12.20 0.50 5.50
C TYR A 107 11.69 1.83 6.09
N GLY A 108 11.42 1.83 7.40
CA GLY A 108 10.90 2.99 8.13
C GLY A 108 9.38 3.17 8.07
N LEU A 109 8.62 2.21 7.51
CA LEU A 109 7.15 2.20 7.51
C LEU A 109 6.58 0.78 7.36
N THR A 110 5.26 0.66 7.27
CA THR A 110 4.55 -0.57 6.89
C THR A 110 3.84 -0.38 5.55
N ALA A 111 4.00 -1.31 4.61
CA ALA A 111 3.28 -1.33 3.34
C ALA A 111 2.39 -2.58 3.27
N ILE A 112 1.10 -2.38 2.97
CA ILE A 112 0.12 -3.46 2.76
C ILE A 112 -0.15 -3.55 1.25
N VAL A 113 0.34 -4.62 0.61
CA VAL A 113 0.35 -4.79 -0.84
C VAL A 113 -0.58 -5.93 -1.25
N GLY A 114 -1.55 -5.64 -2.13
CA GLY A 114 -2.40 -6.67 -2.72
C GLY A 114 -1.64 -7.52 -3.74
N THR A 115 -1.72 -8.83 -3.60
CA THR A 115 -1.02 -9.82 -4.44
C THR A 115 -1.80 -11.13 -4.50
N VAL A 116 -1.32 -12.07 -5.30
CA VAL A 116 -1.61 -13.49 -5.06
C VAL A 116 -0.50 -14.13 -4.24
N TYR A 117 -0.85 -15.15 -3.46
CA TYR A 117 0.11 -15.92 -2.69
C TYR A 117 -0.29 -17.39 -2.64
N ALA A 118 0.67 -18.27 -2.91
CA ALA A 118 0.48 -19.71 -2.80
C ALA A 118 1.03 -20.22 -1.46
N ASP A 119 0.16 -20.82 -0.66
CA ASP A 119 0.48 -21.55 0.57
C ASP A 119 -0.46 -22.77 0.68
N GLY A 120 -0.07 -23.85 -0.01
CA GLY A 120 -0.99 -24.96 -0.34
C GLY A 120 -1.90 -24.57 -1.50
N ASP A 121 -2.94 -23.78 -1.20
CA ASP A 121 -3.85 -23.24 -2.22
C ASP A 121 -3.41 -21.84 -2.69
N LEU A 122 -3.95 -21.39 -3.82
CA LEU A 122 -3.73 -20.04 -4.33
C LEU A 122 -4.76 -19.09 -3.72
N HIS A 123 -4.27 -18.04 -3.05
CA HIS A 123 -5.10 -17.05 -2.39
C HIS A 123 -4.94 -15.67 -3.02
N ASN A 124 -6.05 -14.93 -3.05
CA ASN A 124 -6.01 -13.47 -3.12
C ASN A 124 -5.57 -12.97 -1.74
N ALA A 125 -4.45 -12.25 -1.69
CA ALA A 125 -3.75 -12.00 -0.45
C ALA A 125 -3.33 -10.53 -0.28
N ALA A 126 -3.20 -10.12 0.97
CA ALA A 126 -2.57 -8.88 1.38
C ALA A 126 -1.24 -9.20 2.07
N ALA A 127 -0.13 -8.82 1.43
CA ALA A 127 1.19 -8.95 2.00
C ALA A 127 1.54 -7.73 2.86
N VAL A 128 1.98 -7.99 4.10
CA VAL A 128 2.43 -6.95 5.03
C VAL A 128 3.94 -6.88 4.98
N LEU A 129 4.47 -5.82 4.37
CA LEU A 129 5.91 -5.51 4.35
C LEU A 129 6.19 -4.47 5.42
N HIS A 130 7.15 -4.74 6.30
CA HIS A 130 7.47 -3.83 7.40
C HIS A 130 8.97 -3.84 7.66
N ASP A 131 9.60 -2.66 7.65
CA ASP A 131 11.03 -2.48 7.91
C ASP A 131 11.94 -3.41 7.10
N GLY A 132 11.66 -3.48 5.80
CA GLY A 132 12.52 -4.18 4.84
C GLY A 132 12.22 -5.68 4.67
N ARG A 133 11.21 -6.22 5.37
CA ARG A 133 10.89 -7.66 5.40
C ARG A 133 9.40 -7.92 5.20
N LEU A 134 9.08 -9.10 4.68
CA LEU A 134 7.73 -9.64 4.73
C LEU A 134 7.41 -10.06 6.17
N ALA A 135 6.50 -9.35 6.82
CA ALA A 135 6.09 -9.59 8.20
C ALA A 135 4.91 -10.58 8.30
N GLY A 136 4.08 -10.66 7.26
CA GLY A 136 2.94 -11.57 7.21
C GLY A 136 2.21 -11.51 5.88
N VAL A 137 1.33 -12.47 5.67
CA VAL A 137 0.42 -12.57 4.51
C VAL A 137 -0.95 -12.93 5.06
N TYR A 138 -2.00 -12.25 4.60
CA TYR A 138 -3.40 -12.53 4.92
C TYR A 138 -4.17 -12.86 3.66
#